data_AF-A0A9X4H4X5-F1
#
_entry.id   AF-A0A9X4H4X5-F1
#
_cell.length_a   1.000
_cell.length_b   1.000
_cell.length_c   1.000
_cell.angle_alpha   90.00
_cell.angle_beta   90.00
_cell.angle_gamma   90.00
#
_symmetry.space_group_name_H-M   'P 1'
#
loop_
_entity.id
_entity.type
_entity.pdbx_description
1 polymer ?
#
loop_
_entity_poly.entity_id
_entity_poly.type
_entity_poly.pdbx_seq_one_letter_code
_entity_poly.pdbx_strand_id
1 'polypeptide(L)'
;MIKRRFACPIEKNAVSYMSLIEQEKENEAMVAIKQKTPLAETLCRVCSLTCEVSCRKTNGDTFPLQDIKRFIIDHGEKNGFISKDSFISNHKQYIHMGRVAIVGNNIKYDAWYQNIIFVEKCTIC
;
A
#
# COMPACT_ATOMS: atom_id res chain seq x y z
N MET A 1 13.99 3.55 16.81
CA MET A 1 12.81 4.05 16.05
C MET A 1 12.42 3.02 15.01
N ILE A 2 11.18 2.49 15.07
CA ILE A 2 10.66 1.56 14.06
C ILE A 2 10.27 2.36 12.82
N LYS A 3 10.88 2.06 11.66
CA LYS A 3 10.49 2.71 10.39
C LYS A 3 9.06 2.29 10.03
N ARG A 4 8.20 3.24 9.59
CA ARG A 4 6.78 3.01 9.21
C ARG A 4 6.54 1.76 8.38
N ARG A 5 7.46 1.44 7.48
CA ARG A 5 7.41 0.28 6.60
C ARG A 5 7.29 -1.04 7.37
N PHE A 6 7.99 -1.19 8.49
CA PHE A 6 7.99 -2.42 9.29
C PHE A 6 6.73 -2.60 10.15
N ALA A 7 5.97 -1.52 10.39
CA ALA A 7 4.72 -1.59 11.15
C ALA A 7 3.52 -2.00 10.28
N CYS A 8 3.63 -1.91 8.95
CA CYS A 8 2.56 -2.29 8.03
C CYS A 8 2.73 -3.75 7.59
N PRO A 9 1.68 -4.60 7.64
CA PRO A 9 1.78 -6.03 7.27
C PRO A 9 2.19 -6.26 5.81
N ILE A 10 1.84 -5.31 4.94
CA ILE A 10 2.17 -5.35 3.51
C ILE A 10 3.42 -4.53 3.17
N GLU A 11 4.16 -4.09 4.18
CA GLU A 11 5.42 -3.35 4.08
C GLU A 11 5.39 -2.18 3.09
N LYS A 12 4.29 -1.43 3.07
CA LYS A 12 4.16 -0.28 2.18
C LYS A 12 5.08 0.85 2.61
N ASN A 13 5.69 1.51 1.63
CA ASN A 13 6.49 2.71 1.88
C ASN A 13 5.55 3.92 1.97
N ALA A 14 5.29 4.39 3.19
CA ALA A 14 4.43 5.55 3.39
C ALA A 14 5.06 6.87 2.99
N VAL A 15 6.39 6.95 3.03
CA VAL A 15 7.14 8.19 2.78
C VAL A 15 7.13 8.54 1.31
N SER A 16 7.14 7.54 0.43
CA SER A 16 7.22 7.76 -1.03
C SER A 16 6.01 8.51 -1.57
N TYR A 17 4.78 8.06 -1.27
CA TYR A 17 3.58 8.75 -1.76
C TYR A 17 3.33 10.08 -1.06
N MET A 18 3.82 10.28 0.17
CA MET A 18 3.78 11.61 0.81
C MET A 18 4.67 12.61 0.09
N SER A 19 5.90 12.23 -0.26
CA SER A 19 6.81 13.09 -1.02
C SER A 19 6.26 13.41 -2.41
N LEU A 20 5.51 12.49 -3.02
CA LEU A 20 4.82 12.75 -4.29
C LEU A 20 3.70 13.78 -4.13
N ILE A 21 2.97 13.77 -3.02
CA ILE A 21 1.93 14.78 -2.73
C ILE A 21 2.55 16.15 -2.47
N GLU A 22 3.67 16.22 -1.77
CA GLU A 22 4.42 17.47 -1.59
C GLU A 22 4.91 18.06 -2.93
N GLN A 23 5.08 17.21 -3.96
CA GLN A 23 5.47 17.61 -5.31
C GLN A 23 4.26 17.81 -6.24
N GLU A 24 3.03 17.84 -5.73
CA GLU A 24 1.78 17.94 -6.52
C GLU A 24 1.58 16.81 -7.54
N LYS A 25 2.27 15.67 -7.35
CA LYS A 25 2.20 14.47 -8.21
C LYS A 25 1.18 13.47 -7.68
N GLU A 26 -0.07 13.91 -7.60
CA GLU A 26 -1.15 13.14 -7.00
C GLU A 26 -1.46 11.84 -7.74
N ASN A 27 -1.39 11.87 -9.09
CA ASN A 27 -1.58 10.68 -9.91
C ASN A 27 -0.51 9.61 -9.60
N GLU A 28 0.77 10.01 -9.57
CA GLU A 28 1.87 9.10 -9.22
C GLU A 28 1.72 8.56 -7.78
N ALA A 29 1.27 9.38 -6.85
CA ALA A 29 0.98 8.97 -5.48
C ALA A 29 -0.13 7.91 -5.43
N MET A 30 -1.19 8.08 -6.22
CA MET A 30 -2.30 7.12 -6.32
C MET A 30 -1.82 5.79 -6.91
N VAL A 31 -1.02 5.83 -7.98
CA VAL A 31 -0.40 4.64 -8.58
C VAL A 31 0.49 3.92 -7.56
N ALA A 32 1.35 4.65 -6.85
CA ALA A 32 2.23 4.08 -5.84
C ALA A 32 1.46 3.38 -4.70
N ILE A 33 0.30 3.91 -4.30
CA ILE A 33 -0.57 3.25 -3.30
C ILE A 33 -1.17 1.97 -3.88
N LYS A 34 -1.79 2.04 -5.07
CA LYS A 34 -2.51 0.91 -5.66
C LYS A 34 -1.59 -0.23 -6.13
N GLN A 35 -0.31 0.03 -6.41
CA GLN A 35 0.68 -1.00 -6.76
C GLN A 35 0.80 -2.14 -5.73
N LYS A 36 0.75 -1.81 -4.43
CA LYS A 36 0.82 -2.81 -3.34
C LYS A 36 -0.48 -2.99 -2.58
N THR A 37 -1.52 -2.25 -2.96
CA THR A 37 -2.79 -2.19 -2.23
C THR A 37 -3.93 -2.39 -3.23
N PRO A 38 -4.25 -3.65 -3.61
CA PRO A 38 -5.27 -3.93 -4.63
C PRO A 38 -6.66 -3.41 -4.24
N LEU A 39 -6.92 -3.24 -2.94
CA LEU A 39 -8.16 -2.71 -2.38
C LEU A 39 -7.92 -1.39 -1.65
N ALA A 40 -7.21 -0.48 -2.30
CA ALA A 40 -6.81 0.80 -1.70
C ALA A 40 -8.00 1.60 -1.16
N GLU A 41 -9.11 1.67 -1.89
CA GLU A 41 -10.33 2.38 -1.49
C GLU A 41 -10.86 1.92 -0.14
N THR A 42 -11.06 0.61 0.01
CA THR A 42 -11.52 0.01 1.28
C THR A 42 -10.47 0.16 2.36
N LEU A 43 -9.21 -0.19 2.08
CA LEU A 43 -8.14 -0.20 3.07
C LEU A 43 -7.80 1.22 3.58
N CYS A 44 -8.01 2.27 2.80
CA CYS A 44 -7.85 3.64 3.29
C CYS A 44 -8.94 4.02 4.33
N ARG A 45 -10.08 3.34 4.32
CA ARG A 45 -11.20 3.60 5.23
C ARG A 45 -11.11 2.76 6.51
N VAL A 46 -10.71 1.49 6.40
CA VAL A 46 -10.77 0.52 7.53
C VAL A 46 -9.41 0.01 8.03
N CYS A 47 -8.29 0.48 7.50
CA CYS A 47 -6.96 0.07 7.99
C CYS A 47 -6.81 0.37 9.48
N SER A 48 -6.17 -0.55 10.23
CA SER A 48 -5.90 -0.45 11.67
C SER A 48 -4.81 0.55 12.07
N LEU A 49 -4.19 1.23 11.09
CA LEU A 49 -3.26 2.34 11.30
C LEU A 49 -2.07 2.08 12.23
N THR A 50 -1.60 0.84 12.35
CA THR A 50 -0.40 0.48 13.13
C THR A 50 0.82 1.36 12.78
N CYS A 51 1.02 1.63 11.49
CA CYS A 51 2.08 2.49 10.96
C CYS A 51 1.93 3.99 11.29
N GLU A 52 0.74 4.45 11.65
CA GLU A 52 0.48 5.82 12.07
C GLU A 52 0.81 6.00 13.55
N VAL A 53 0.34 5.08 14.38
CA VAL A 53 0.60 5.07 15.83
C VAL A 53 2.09 4.89 16.13
N SER A 54 2.80 4.06 15.35
CA SER A 54 4.22 3.81 15.54
C SER A 54 5.11 4.99 15.13
N CYS A 55 4.58 5.96 14.39
CA CYS A 55 5.36 7.05 13.82
C CYS A 55 4.95 8.39 14.43
N ARG A 56 5.86 8.98 15.20
CA ARG A 56 5.67 10.29 15.83
C ARG A 56 6.50 11.36 15.13
N LYS A 57 5.91 12.55 15.01
CA LYS A 57 6.60 13.79 14.69
C LYS A 57 7.52 14.18 15.87
N THR A 58 8.42 15.12 15.63
CA THR A 58 9.34 15.66 16.65
C THR A 58 8.60 16.33 17.81
N ASN A 59 7.41 16.87 17.57
CA ASN A 59 6.54 17.47 18.57
C ASN A 59 5.66 16.45 19.33
N GLY A 60 5.80 15.15 19.06
CA GLY A 60 5.08 14.09 19.76
C GLY A 60 3.75 13.66 19.11
N ASP A 61 3.24 14.44 18.15
CA ASP A 61 2.00 14.12 17.44
C ASP A 61 2.17 12.97 16.45
N THR A 62 1.07 12.29 16.14
CA THR A 62 1.01 11.37 15.00
C THR A 62 0.83 12.14 13.70
N PHE A 63 1.08 11.44 12.59
CA PHE A 63 0.88 12.00 11.26
C PHE A 63 -0.44 11.47 10.70
N PRO A 64 -1.32 12.30 10.12
CA PRO A 64 -2.65 11.89 9.67
C PRO A 64 -2.57 11.08 8.36
N LEU A 65 -1.95 9.91 8.44
CA LEU A 65 -1.61 9.11 7.28
C LEU A 65 -2.88 8.50 6.68
N GLN A 66 -3.88 8.16 7.49
CA GLN A 66 -5.19 7.73 7.01
C GLN A 66 -5.83 8.78 6.10
N ASP A 67 -5.88 10.04 6.56
CA ASP A 67 -6.56 11.12 5.84
C ASP A 67 -5.84 11.45 4.54
N ILE A 68 -4.51 11.43 4.54
CA ILE A 68 -3.71 11.62 3.32
C ILE A 68 -3.98 10.49 2.31
N LYS A 69 -4.00 9.24 2.78
CA LYS A 69 -4.34 8.09 1.93
C LYS A 69 -5.74 8.22 1.32
N ARG A 70 -6.73 8.65 2.12
CA ARG A 70 -8.10 8.89 1.66
C ARG A 70 -8.15 10.03 0.66
N PHE A 71 -7.47 11.14 0.93
CA PHE A 71 -7.35 12.27 0.00
C PHE A 71 -6.81 11.81 -1.35
N ILE A 72 -5.69 11.09 -1.38
CA ILE A 72 -5.07 10.62 -2.64
C ILE A 72 -6.04 9.77 -3.46
N ILE A 73 -6.75 8.85 -2.82
CA ILE A 73 -7.69 7.95 -3.50
C ILE A 73 -8.95 8.70 -3.94
N ASP A 74 -9.62 9.40 -3.03
CA ASP A 74 -10.90 10.07 -3.31
C ASP A 74 -10.71 11.23 -4.29
N HIS A 75 -9.59 11.98 -4.19
CA HIS A 75 -9.24 13.02 -5.15
C HIS A 75 -8.88 12.42 -6.51
N GLY A 76 -8.08 11.35 -6.53
CA GLY A 76 -7.67 10.71 -7.77
C GLY A 76 -8.83 10.06 -8.53
N GLU A 77 -9.84 9.54 -7.83
CA GLU A 77 -11.07 9.04 -8.46
C GLU A 77 -11.90 10.16 -9.06
N LYS A 78 -12.10 11.26 -8.33
CA LYS A 78 -12.86 12.42 -8.82
C LYS A 78 -12.23 13.03 -10.07
N ASN A 79 -10.91 13.04 -10.15
CA ASN A 79 -10.17 13.60 -11.28
C ASN A 79 -9.80 12.56 -12.36
N GLY A 80 -10.21 11.30 -12.20
CA GLY A 80 -9.97 10.25 -13.20
C GLY A 80 -8.49 9.91 -13.43
N PHE A 81 -7.63 10.05 -12.41
CA PHE A 81 -6.18 9.86 -12.55
C PHE A 81 -5.75 8.43 -12.93
N ILE A 82 -6.61 7.43 -12.69
CA ILE A 82 -6.33 6.05 -13.11
C ILE A 82 -6.92 5.79 -14.50
N SER A 83 -6.03 5.68 -15.49
CA SER A 83 -6.36 5.03 -16.75
C SER A 83 -6.36 3.50 -16.59
N LYS A 84 -7.31 2.81 -17.22
CA LYS A 84 -7.40 1.34 -17.24
C LYS A 84 -6.09 0.65 -17.69
N ASP A 85 -5.24 1.38 -18.40
CA ASP A 85 -4.01 0.90 -19.01
C ASP A 85 -2.81 0.87 -18.03
N SER A 86 -2.89 1.60 -16.92
CA SER A 86 -1.77 1.77 -15.98
C SER A 86 -1.43 0.50 -15.17
N PHE A 87 -2.35 -0.47 -15.09
CA PHE A 87 -2.10 -1.79 -14.49
C PHE A 87 -1.66 -2.87 -15.50
N ILE A 88 -1.80 -2.59 -16.80
CA ILE A 88 -1.54 -3.56 -17.88
C ILE A 88 -0.09 -3.50 -18.34
N SER A 89 0.64 -2.42 -18.04
CA SER A 89 1.87 -2.08 -18.75
C SER A 89 3.09 -2.98 -18.50
N ASN A 90 3.07 -3.91 -17.53
CA ASN A 90 4.23 -4.78 -17.27
C ASN A 90 3.94 -6.20 -16.74
N HIS A 91 2.67 -6.61 -16.57
CA HIS A 91 2.41 -8.02 -16.29
C HIS A 91 2.62 -8.81 -17.59
N LYS A 92 3.78 -9.48 -17.72
CA LYS A 92 3.91 -10.60 -18.66
C LYS A 92 2.70 -11.49 -18.40
N GLN A 93 1.77 -11.54 -19.35
CA GLN A 93 0.61 -12.40 -19.25
C GLN A 93 1.13 -13.84 -19.38
N TYR A 94 1.47 -14.44 -18.24
CA TYR A 94 1.85 -15.84 -18.19
C TYR A 94 0.59 -16.63 -18.50
N ILE A 95 0.55 -17.24 -19.69
CA ILE A 95 -0.49 -18.19 -20.05
C ILE A 95 -0.25 -19.41 -19.16
N HIS A 96 -0.94 -19.46 -18.01
CA HIS A 96 -0.93 -20.66 -17.19
C HIS A 96 -1.63 -21.76 -17.98
N MET A 97 -0.91 -22.83 -18.33
CA MET A 97 -1.47 -23.97 -19.07
C MET A 97 -2.48 -24.79 -18.25
N GLY A 98 -2.70 -24.46 -16.97
CA GLY A 98 -3.67 -25.08 -16.08
C GLY A 98 -4.91 -24.21 -15.85
N ARG A 99 -6.01 -24.82 -15.42
CA ARG A 99 -7.24 -24.09 -15.05
C ARG A 99 -7.11 -23.58 -13.61
N VAL A 100 -7.34 -22.29 -13.39
CA VAL A 100 -7.42 -21.68 -12.06
C VAL A 100 -8.88 -21.35 -11.77
N ALA A 101 -9.39 -21.78 -10.62
CA ALA A 101 -10.70 -21.39 -10.12
C ALA A 101 -10.54 -20.54 -8.85
N ILE A 102 -11.26 -19.43 -8.78
CA ILE A 102 -11.36 -18.60 -7.58
C ILE A 102 -12.68 -18.94 -6.91
N VAL A 103 -12.63 -19.42 -5.66
CA VAL A 103 -13.82 -19.76 -4.87
C VAL A 103 -13.98 -18.73 -3.76
N GLY A 104 -15.07 -17.96 -3.82
CA GLY A 104 -15.35 -16.84 -2.92
C GLY A 104 -14.86 -15.50 -3.45
N ASN A 105 -15.52 -14.42 -3.03
CA ASN A 105 -15.26 -13.04 -3.46
C ASN A 105 -14.95 -12.08 -2.29
N ASN A 106 -14.47 -12.64 -1.18
CA ASN A 106 -14.19 -11.88 0.04
C ASN A 106 -12.69 -11.61 0.19
N ILE A 107 -12.36 -10.50 0.85
CA ILE A 107 -10.99 -10.22 1.29
C ILE A 107 -10.58 -11.33 2.25
N LYS A 108 -9.52 -12.05 1.91
CA LYS A 108 -8.89 -13.03 2.78
C LYS A 108 -8.21 -12.33 3.96
N TYR A 109 -8.66 -12.62 5.17
CA TYR A 109 -8.11 -12.05 6.43
C TYR A 109 -6.96 -12.90 7.02
N ASP A 110 -6.63 -14.00 6.37
CA ASP A 110 -5.66 -15.02 6.75
C ASP A 110 -4.22 -14.65 6.37
N ALA A 111 -3.58 -13.73 7.14
CA ALA A 111 -2.13 -13.50 7.04
C ALA A 111 -1.47 -12.91 8.31
N TRP A 112 -1.97 -13.20 9.53
CA TRP A 112 -1.32 -12.75 10.77
C TRP A 112 -0.62 -13.83 11.60
N TYR A 113 -0.68 -15.13 11.26
CA TYR A 113 -0.18 -16.15 12.20
C TYR A 113 0.45 -17.43 11.65
N GLN A 114 0.81 -17.55 10.37
CA GLN A 114 1.39 -18.83 9.88
C GLN A 114 2.57 -18.59 8.91
N ASN A 115 3.77 -18.47 9.49
CA ASN A 115 5.01 -19.21 9.13
C ASN A 115 5.53 -19.20 7.67
N ILE A 116 6.75 -18.65 7.46
CA ILE A 116 8.00 -19.38 7.10
C ILE A 116 9.02 -18.54 6.26
N ILE A 117 10.16 -18.24 6.91
CA ILE A 117 11.57 -18.34 6.49
C ILE A 117 12.02 -17.64 5.19
N PHE A 118 12.76 -16.53 5.36
CA PHE A 118 14.17 -16.46 4.95
C PHE A 118 14.90 -15.49 5.90
N VAL A 119 15.61 -16.06 6.87
CA VAL A 119 16.61 -15.36 7.67
C VAL A 119 17.92 -15.54 6.91
N GLU A 120 18.35 -14.52 6.15
CA GLU A 120 19.75 -14.39 5.75
C GLU A 120 20.24 -12.95 5.94
N LYS A 121 21.01 -12.81 7.03
CA LYS A 121 22.17 -11.94 7.24
C LYS A 121 22.14 -10.55 6.61
N CYS A 122 21.70 -9.59 7.41
CA CYS A 122 22.10 -8.19 7.27
C CYS A 122 23.54 -8.03 7.77
N THR A 123 24.51 -8.11 6.87
CA THR A 123 25.86 -7.54 7.07
C THR A 123 25.95 -6.37 6.11
N ILE A 124 25.74 -5.16 6.63
CA ILE A 124 26.14 -3.82 6.16
C ILE A 124 25.31 -2.86 7.02
N CYS A 125 25.86 -2.59 8.21
CA CYS A 125 25.78 -1.36 8.98
C CYS A 125 27.07 -1.31 9.78
#